data_AF-A0A972BSM5-F1
#
_entry.id   AF-A0A972BSM5-F1
#
_cell.length_a   1.000
_cell.length_b   1.000
_cell.length_c   1.000
_cell.angle_alpha   90.00
_cell.angle_beta   90.00
_cell.angle_gamma   90.00
#
_symmetry.space_group_name_H-M   'P 1'
#
loop_
_entity.id
_entity.type
_entity.pdbx_description
1 polymer ?
#
loop_
_entity_poly.entity_id
_entity_poly.type
_entity_poly.pdbx_seq_one_letter_code
_entity_poly.pdbx_strand_id
1 'polypeptide(L)'
;LGGDPSSITATDPSDIKYMGFNGPTWAGAWLNATLDDFRIYNKALTEEEVKALYEEEEEPQIEPTIESIKPVEVTTKAGEKPQLPSTVTAVYSDGTEKDVAVVWDAIDPSLYENEGTFTVEGTVAGTNIKAIATVIVEKEEEEEEEEEEGENGYKITVAFNMNSLQPDRLLEAQAVVKNLGGSYDKVMAIVALYDGNEKMVNISYTAKDIAKGAEESLNAGFRLPSDITNYKVRVFVWDGESLEDSNMMPLSRVVILQ
;
A
#
# COMPACT_ATOMS: atom_id res chain seq x y z
N LEU A 1 8.99 21.14 77.61
CA LEU A 1 7.78 21.10 76.79
C LEU A 1 7.11 19.76 77.08
N GLY A 2 6.11 19.77 77.96
CA GLY A 2 5.37 18.58 78.36
C GLY A 2 4.27 18.31 77.35
N GLY A 3 4.52 17.38 76.42
CA GLY A 3 3.48 16.79 75.60
C GLY A 3 3.19 15.40 76.15
N ASP A 4 1.91 15.06 76.29
CA ASP A 4 1.50 13.68 76.47
C ASP A 4 1.47 13.04 75.07
N PRO A 5 2.22 11.96 74.79
CA PRO A 5 2.13 11.28 73.50
C PRO A 5 0.73 10.71 73.22
N SER A 6 -0.16 10.67 74.22
CA SER A 6 -1.56 10.27 74.08
C SER A 6 -2.54 11.43 73.84
N SER A 7 -2.12 12.70 73.88
CA SER A 7 -2.99 13.84 73.54
C SER A 7 -2.24 15.07 72.99
N ILE A 8 -2.81 15.71 71.96
CA ILE A 8 -2.36 17.02 71.45
C ILE A 8 -3.29 18.14 71.96
N THR A 9 -3.49 18.22 73.27
CA THR A 9 -4.32 19.28 73.86
C THR A 9 -3.49 20.49 74.26
N ALA A 10 -3.76 21.66 73.66
CA ALA A 10 -3.30 22.94 74.19
C ALA A 10 -4.29 23.40 75.26
N THR A 11 -4.08 22.99 76.51
CA THR A 11 -4.97 23.37 77.64
C THR A 11 -4.75 24.82 78.10
N ASP A 12 -3.68 25.47 77.63
CA ASP A 12 -3.34 26.87 77.87
C ASP A 12 -3.17 27.58 76.51
N PRO A 13 -3.80 28.75 76.27
CA PRO A 13 -3.62 29.54 75.05
C PRO A 13 -2.17 29.94 74.74
N SER A 14 -1.28 29.94 75.74
CA SER A 14 0.15 30.19 75.58
C SER A 14 0.95 28.96 75.13
N ASP A 15 0.35 27.77 75.13
CA ASP A 15 0.99 26.49 74.83
C ASP A 15 0.85 26.11 73.35
N ILE A 16 1.50 26.91 72.49
CA ILE A 16 1.51 26.73 71.04
C ILE A 16 2.26 25.45 70.66
N LYS A 17 1.60 24.57 69.90
CA LYS A 17 2.21 23.37 69.30
C LYS A 17 2.67 23.69 67.89
N TYR A 18 3.91 23.34 67.59
CA TYR A 18 4.51 23.55 66.29
C TYR A 18 4.72 22.20 65.60
N MET A 19 4.33 22.13 64.32
CA MET A 19 4.70 21.02 63.45
C MET A 19 6.11 21.27 62.93
N GLY A 20 7.01 20.28 63.05
CA GLY A 20 8.34 20.34 62.46
C GLY A 20 9.35 21.28 63.15
N PHE A 21 9.07 21.80 64.35
CA PHE A 21 10.02 22.61 65.11
C PHE A 21 10.84 21.74 66.08
N ASN A 22 12.16 21.78 66.01
CA ASN A 22 13.03 20.92 66.83
C ASN A 22 13.30 21.45 68.24
N GLY A 23 12.77 22.63 68.59
CA GLY A 23 12.89 23.22 69.92
C GLY A 23 14.17 24.04 70.14
N PRO A 24 14.16 24.93 71.15
CA PRO A 24 15.27 25.85 71.41
C PRO A 24 16.57 25.16 71.83
N THR A 25 16.48 23.95 72.38
CA THR A 25 17.65 23.11 72.74
C THR A 25 18.48 22.70 71.51
N TRP A 26 17.88 22.71 70.32
CA TRP A 26 18.48 22.26 69.06
C TRP A 26 18.54 23.39 68.02
N ALA A 27 18.79 24.62 68.49
CA ALA A 27 18.88 25.85 67.69
C ALA A 27 17.57 26.27 66.98
N GLY A 28 16.43 25.67 67.31
CA GLY A 28 15.12 26.13 66.85
C GLY A 28 14.94 26.05 65.33
N ALA A 29 15.44 24.98 64.71
CA ALA A 29 15.24 24.72 63.30
C ALA A 29 13.78 24.34 63.02
N TRP A 30 13.32 24.75 61.84
CA TRP A 30 12.01 24.39 61.29
C TRP A 30 12.17 23.35 60.20
N LEU A 31 11.17 22.49 60.06
CA LEU A 31 11.03 21.57 58.94
C LEU A 31 11.09 22.38 57.63
N ASN A 32 12.09 22.09 56.81
CA ASN A 32 12.23 22.67 55.48
C ASN A 32 11.73 21.66 54.44
N ALA A 33 10.40 21.50 54.39
CA ALA A 33 9.73 20.62 53.45
C ALA A 33 8.53 21.34 52.83
N THR A 34 8.16 20.94 51.62
CA THR A 34 6.88 21.32 51.00
C THR A 34 5.82 20.31 51.46
N LEU A 35 4.72 20.80 52.02
CA LEU A 35 3.53 20.00 52.33
C LEU A 35 2.47 20.27 51.26
N ASP A 36 1.81 19.21 50.81
CA ASP A 36 0.69 19.30 49.87
C ASP A 36 -0.65 19.37 50.64
N ASP A 37 -1.13 18.24 51.17
CA ASP A 37 -2.28 18.17 52.08
C ASP A 37 -1.87 17.66 53.48
N PHE A 38 -2.53 18.17 54.53
CA PHE A 38 -2.46 17.62 55.88
C PHE A 38 -3.83 17.65 56.55
N ARG A 39 -4.20 16.53 57.20
CA ARG A 39 -5.44 16.41 57.98
C ARG A 39 -5.15 16.00 59.42
N ILE A 40 -5.89 16.59 60.35
CA ILE A 40 -5.80 16.27 61.78
C ILE A 40 -7.14 15.67 62.23
N TYR A 41 -7.08 14.46 62.79
CA TYR A 41 -8.24 13.74 63.30
C TYR A 41 -8.26 13.74 64.82
N ASN A 42 -9.46 13.85 65.41
CA ASN A 42 -9.67 13.77 66.86
C ASN A 42 -9.75 12.33 67.38
N LYS A 43 -9.46 11.34 66.53
CA LYS A 43 -9.40 9.93 66.85
C LYS A 43 -8.24 9.28 66.11
N ALA A 44 -7.76 8.14 66.62
CA ALA A 44 -6.93 7.25 65.82
C ALA A 44 -7.80 6.64 64.71
N LEU A 45 -7.37 6.79 63.46
CA LEU A 45 -8.02 6.16 62.32
C LEU A 45 -7.64 4.67 62.27
N THR A 46 -8.59 3.84 61.86
CA THR A 46 -8.33 2.44 61.50
C THR A 46 -7.57 2.36 60.17
N GLU A 47 -6.94 1.22 59.88
CA GLU A 47 -6.27 1.00 58.59
C GLU A 47 -7.26 1.15 57.43
N GLU A 48 -8.51 0.69 57.59
CA GLU A 48 -9.57 0.84 56.60
C GLU A 48 -9.97 2.30 56.38
N GLU A 49 -10.07 3.10 57.44
CA GLU A 49 -10.39 4.52 57.33
C GLU A 49 -9.23 5.32 56.72
N VAL A 50 -7.98 5.01 57.05
CA VAL A 50 -6.79 5.60 56.40
C VAL A 50 -6.78 5.27 54.91
N LYS A 51 -7.07 4.01 54.56
CA LYS A 51 -7.13 3.55 53.18
C LYS A 51 -8.25 4.23 52.39
N ALA A 52 -9.45 4.35 52.98
CA ALA A 52 -10.58 5.03 52.34
C ALA A 52 -10.30 6.51 52.06
N LEU A 53 -9.63 7.21 52.98
CA LEU A 53 -9.24 8.61 52.78
C LEU A 53 -8.24 8.78 51.63
N TYR A 54 -7.32 7.82 51.47
CA TYR A 54 -6.37 7.81 50.36
C TYR A 54 -7.06 7.51 49.02
N GLU A 55 -7.98 6.55 49.01
CA GLU A 55 -8.77 6.18 47.81
C GLU A 55 -9.79 7.27 47.42
N GLU A 56 -10.33 8.03 48.38
CA GLU A 56 -11.23 9.19 48.14
C GLU A 56 -10.48 10.39 47.55
N GLU A 57 -9.18 10.50 47.82
CA GLU A 57 -8.28 11.51 47.26
C GLU A 57 -7.69 11.16 45.90
N GLU A 58 -7.84 9.91 45.42
CA GLU A 58 -7.43 9.59 44.06
C GLU A 58 -8.27 10.43 43.09
N GLU A 59 -7.64 11.41 42.45
CA GLU A 59 -8.28 12.14 41.36
C GLU A 59 -8.84 11.11 40.37
N PRO A 60 -10.07 11.30 39.85
CA PRO A 60 -10.67 10.32 38.97
C PRO A 60 -9.70 10.03 37.84
N GLN A 61 -9.25 8.78 37.74
CA GLN A 61 -8.40 8.37 36.63
C GLN A 61 -9.26 8.44 35.36
N ILE A 62 -9.17 9.57 34.66
CA ILE A 62 -9.83 9.75 33.37
C ILE A 62 -9.09 8.85 32.39
N GLU A 63 -9.69 7.69 32.09
CA GLU A 63 -9.13 6.83 31.05
C GLU A 63 -9.01 7.63 29.75
N PRO A 64 -7.84 7.61 29.10
CA PRO A 64 -7.62 8.40 27.91
C PRO A 64 -8.54 7.90 26.79
N THR A 65 -9.23 8.83 26.13
CA THR A 65 -10.13 8.54 25.02
C THR A 65 -9.44 8.77 23.68
N ILE A 66 -9.86 8.06 22.63
CA ILE A 66 -9.35 8.28 21.27
C ILE A 66 -9.84 9.65 20.77
N GLU A 67 -8.91 10.53 20.41
CA GLU A 67 -9.19 11.86 19.85
C GLU A 67 -9.07 11.91 18.34
N SER A 68 -8.16 11.13 17.75
CA SER A 68 -8.02 11.03 16.30
C SER A 68 -7.40 9.70 15.86
N ILE A 69 -7.56 9.38 14.58
CA ILE A 69 -6.97 8.20 13.94
C ILE A 69 -6.11 8.71 12.78
N LYS A 70 -4.87 8.24 12.70
CA LYS A 70 -3.97 8.61 11.60
C LYS A 70 -4.46 7.97 10.29
N PRO A 71 -4.50 8.73 9.17
CA PRO A 71 -4.85 8.15 7.88
C PRO A 71 -3.76 7.17 7.43
N VAL A 72 -4.16 6.19 6.63
CA VAL A 72 -3.24 5.23 6.00
C VAL A 72 -3.33 5.33 4.49
N GLU A 73 -2.22 5.06 3.81
CA GLU A 73 -2.15 5.01 2.35
C GLU A 73 -1.82 3.59 1.91
N VAL A 74 -2.54 3.10 0.89
CA VAL A 74 -2.39 1.75 0.35
C VAL A 74 -2.35 1.83 -1.17
N THR A 75 -1.40 1.15 -1.78
CA THR A 75 -1.29 1.04 -3.24
C THR A 75 -1.70 -0.35 -3.71
N THR A 76 -2.42 -0.42 -4.83
CA THR A 76 -2.76 -1.68 -5.51
C THR A 76 -2.74 -1.48 -7.02
N LYS A 77 -2.64 -2.56 -7.80
CA LYS A 77 -2.74 -2.49 -9.26
C LYS A 77 -4.20 -2.45 -9.70
N ALA A 78 -4.46 -1.86 -10.86
CA ALA A 78 -5.76 -1.94 -11.52
C ALA A 78 -6.19 -3.42 -11.67
N GLY A 79 -7.44 -3.71 -11.33
CA GLY A 79 -8.02 -5.06 -11.29
C GLY A 79 -7.72 -5.85 -10.01
N GLU A 80 -6.77 -5.43 -9.17
CA GLU A 80 -6.42 -6.10 -7.92
C GLU A 80 -7.13 -5.51 -6.71
N LYS A 81 -7.63 -6.38 -5.82
CA LYS A 81 -8.31 -5.95 -4.60
C LYS A 81 -7.28 -5.36 -3.60
N PRO A 82 -7.47 -4.11 -3.13
CA PRO A 82 -6.57 -3.49 -2.16
C PRO A 82 -6.48 -4.27 -0.85
N GLN A 83 -5.27 -4.40 -0.30
CA GLN A 83 -5.01 -5.03 0.99
C GLN A 83 -4.92 -3.97 2.09
N LEU A 84 -6.01 -3.73 2.81
CA LEU A 84 -6.05 -2.76 3.90
C LEU A 84 -5.46 -3.34 5.21
N PRO A 85 -4.78 -2.53 6.04
CA PRO A 85 -4.16 -3.01 7.28
C PRO A 85 -5.22 -3.39 8.32
N SER A 86 -4.94 -4.38 9.16
CA SER A 86 -5.86 -4.79 10.24
C SER A 86 -5.87 -3.85 11.45
N THR A 87 -4.92 -2.91 11.50
CA THR A 87 -4.75 -1.94 12.60
C THR A 87 -4.42 -0.55 12.06
N VAL A 88 -4.79 0.47 12.84
CA VAL A 88 -4.46 1.89 12.58
C VAL A 88 -3.97 2.53 13.87
N THR A 89 -3.16 3.58 13.75
CA THR A 89 -2.65 4.31 14.91
C THR A 89 -3.67 5.33 15.40
N ALA A 90 -4.16 5.14 16.62
CA ALA A 90 -5.02 6.07 17.34
C ALA A 90 -4.20 7.00 18.23
N VAL A 91 -4.55 8.29 18.23
CA VAL A 91 -4.01 9.31 19.13
C VAL A 91 -5.02 9.55 20.24
N TYR A 92 -4.56 9.43 21.48
CA TYR A 92 -5.37 9.53 22.69
C TYR A 92 -5.31 10.93 23.31
N SER A 93 -6.27 11.24 24.18
CA SER A 93 -6.39 12.55 24.87
C SER A 93 -5.24 12.88 25.82
N ASP A 94 -4.46 11.88 26.22
CA ASP A 94 -3.23 12.05 26.99
C ASP A 94 -1.99 12.27 26.11
N GLY A 95 -2.17 12.37 24.79
CA GLY A 95 -1.11 12.51 23.79
C GLY A 95 -0.40 11.20 23.43
N THR A 96 -0.78 10.07 24.02
CA THR A 96 -0.19 8.78 23.67
C THR A 96 -0.75 8.26 22.34
N GLU A 97 0.04 7.41 21.67
CA GLU A 97 -0.36 6.75 20.43
C GLU A 97 -0.36 5.24 20.62
N LYS A 98 -1.40 4.55 20.11
CA LYS A 98 -1.46 3.08 20.12
C LYS A 98 -2.09 2.56 18.83
N ASP A 99 -1.63 1.40 18.40
CA ASP A 99 -2.27 0.67 17.30
C ASP A 99 -3.53 -0.03 17.82
N VAL A 100 -4.64 0.23 17.14
CA VAL A 100 -5.96 -0.31 17.46
C VAL A 100 -6.51 -1.07 16.26
N ALA A 101 -7.30 -2.11 16.52
CA ALA A 101 -7.93 -2.89 15.47
C ALA A 101 -8.96 -2.04 14.70
N VAL A 102 -8.97 -2.20 13.38
CA VAL A 102 -9.91 -1.55 12.47
C VAL A 102 -10.66 -2.58 11.64
N VAL A 103 -11.95 -2.34 11.43
CA VAL A 103 -12.77 -3.11 10.49
C VAL A 103 -13.17 -2.17 9.36
N TRP A 104 -12.63 -2.42 8.17
CA TRP A 104 -12.90 -1.61 6.98
C TRP A 104 -14.24 -1.95 6.34
N ASP A 105 -14.87 -0.95 5.76
CA ASP A 105 -16.07 -1.13 4.95
C ASP A 105 -15.75 -1.95 3.68
N ALA A 106 -16.77 -2.57 3.10
CA ALA A 106 -16.60 -3.34 1.87
C ALA A 106 -16.24 -2.42 0.69
N ILE A 107 -15.19 -2.79 -0.04
CA ILE A 107 -14.75 -2.09 -1.25
C ILE A 107 -15.47 -2.69 -2.46
N ASP A 108 -16.15 -1.84 -3.24
CA ASP A 108 -16.75 -2.21 -4.52
C ASP A 108 -15.66 -2.48 -5.56
N PRO A 109 -15.67 -3.65 -6.26
CA PRO A 109 -14.75 -3.94 -7.35
C PRO A 109 -14.57 -2.85 -8.39
N SER A 110 -15.64 -2.12 -8.73
CA SER A 110 -15.56 -1.08 -9.77
C SER A 110 -14.62 0.08 -9.41
N LEU A 111 -14.31 0.27 -8.12
CA LEU A 111 -13.43 1.35 -7.64
C LEU A 111 -11.95 1.10 -7.94
N TYR A 112 -11.56 -0.15 -8.20
CA TYR A 112 -10.18 -0.53 -8.48
C TYR A 112 -10.01 -1.21 -9.84
N GLU A 113 -11.01 -1.17 -10.72
CA GLU A 113 -10.89 -1.67 -12.10
C GLU A 113 -9.89 -0.88 -12.94
N ASN A 114 -9.74 0.42 -12.68
CA ASN A 114 -8.87 1.32 -13.43
C ASN A 114 -8.00 2.15 -12.47
N GLU A 115 -6.93 2.73 -13.01
CA GLU A 115 -6.08 3.66 -12.28
C GLU A 115 -6.88 4.83 -11.69
N GLY A 116 -6.50 5.25 -10.48
CA GLY A 116 -7.24 6.29 -9.77
C GLY A 116 -6.94 6.33 -8.28
N THR A 117 -7.72 7.12 -7.55
CA THR A 117 -7.60 7.22 -6.10
C THR A 117 -8.99 7.30 -5.47
N PHE A 118 -9.20 6.55 -4.40
CA PHE A 118 -10.45 6.59 -3.63
C PHE A 118 -10.18 6.39 -2.14
N THR A 119 -11.15 6.70 -1.30
CA THR A 119 -11.05 6.55 0.16
C THR A 119 -11.97 5.44 0.66
N VAL A 120 -11.49 4.70 1.66
CA VAL A 120 -12.26 3.67 2.37
C VAL A 120 -12.35 4.07 3.83
N GLU A 121 -13.56 4.03 4.38
CA GLU A 121 -13.79 4.24 5.80
C GLU A 121 -13.66 2.94 6.59
N GLY A 122 -13.18 3.05 7.82
CA GLY A 122 -13.06 1.96 8.77
C GLY A 122 -13.68 2.31 10.12
N THR A 123 -14.18 1.28 10.80
CA THR A 123 -14.75 1.37 12.13
C THR A 123 -13.75 0.86 13.17
N VAL A 124 -13.51 1.65 14.21
CA VAL A 124 -12.64 1.32 15.35
C VAL A 124 -13.50 1.18 16.60
N ALA A 125 -13.29 0.10 17.35
CA ALA A 125 -14.05 -0.16 18.58
C ALA A 125 -13.79 0.92 19.64
N GLY A 126 -14.83 1.36 20.33
CA GLY A 126 -14.72 2.35 21.42
C GLY A 126 -14.75 3.82 20.98
N THR A 127 -14.91 4.11 19.69
CA THR A 127 -15.06 5.49 19.19
C THR A 127 -16.01 5.57 18.00
N ASN A 128 -16.59 6.75 17.78
CA ASN A 128 -17.35 7.09 16.56
C ASN A 128 -16.45 7.73 15.48
N ILE A 129 -15.17 7.95 15.77
CA ILE A 129 -14.19 8.47 14.82
C ILE A 129 -13.91 7.39 13.77
N LYS A 130 -14.02 7.76 12.50
CA LYS A 130 -13.74 6.87 11.36
C LYS A 130 -12.25 6.82 11.08
N ALA A 131 -11.74 5.61 10.83
CA ALA A 131 -10.43 5.43 10.20
C ALA A 131 -10.57 5.71 8.69
N ILE A 132 -9.55 6.32 8.08
CA ILE A 132 -9.55 6.64 6.65
C ILE A 132 -8.33 5.99 5.99
N ALA A 133 -8.56 5.18 4.98
CA ALA A 133 -7.54 4.69 4.07
C ALA A 133 -7.67 5.38 2.71
N THR A 134 -6.59 5.97 2.21
CA THR A 134 -6.48 6.42 0.83
C THR A 134 -5.91 5.27 0.01
N VAL A 135 -6.66 4.80 -0.97
CA VAL A 135 -6.25 3.75 -1.89
C VAL A 135 -5.83 4.38 -3.21
N ILE A 136 -4.59 4.12 -3.62
CA ILE A 136 -4.04 4.51 -4.91
C ILE A 136 -4.03 3.27 -5.80
N VAL A 137 -4.77 3.35 -6.90
CA VAL A 137 -4.81 2.30 -7.92
C VAL A 137 -3.89 2.73 -9.03
N GLU A 138 -2.79 2.00 -9.17
CA GLU A 138 -1.81 2.25 -10.22
C GLU A 138 -2.17 1.46 -11.46
N LYS A 139 -1.78 2.01 -12.62
CA LYS A 139 -1.88 1.27 -13.87
C LYS A 139 -1.09 -0.02 -13.73
N GLU A 140 -1.63 -1.12 -14.24
CA GLU A 140 -0.81 -2.28 -14.51
C GLU A 140 0.25 -1.86 -15.53
N GLU A 141 1.49 -1.71 -15.07
CA GLU A 141 2.63 -1.71 -15.98
C GLU A 141 2.63 -3.09 -16.63
N GLU A 142 2.24 -3.15 -17.89
CA GLU A 142 2.53 -4.30 -18.73
C GLU A 142 4.04 -4.51 -18.61
N GLU A 143 4.44 -5.63 -18.01
CA GLU A 143 5.82 -6.06 -18.05
C GLU A 143 6.17 -6.15 -19.53
N GLU A 144 6.87 -5.12 -20.05
CA GLU A 144 7.59 -5.25 -21.31
C GLU A 144 8.54 -6.41 -21.07
N GLU A 145 8.18 -7.59 -21.59
CA GLU A 145 9.03 -8.78 -21.56
C GLU A 145 10.45 -8.33 -21.90
N GLU A 146 11.39 -8.64 -20.99
CA GLU A 146 12.77 -8.18 -21.02
C GLU A 146 13.31 -8.10 -22.45
N GLU A 147 13.75 -6.89 -22.82
CA GLU A 147 14.35 -6.57 -24.10
C GLU A 147 15.52 -7.52 -24.42
N GLU A 148 15.27 -8.60 -25.15
CA GLU A 148 16.36 -9.34 -25.76
C GLU A 148 16.84 -8.56 -27.00
N GLU A 149 18.08 -8.08 -26.96
CA GLU A 149 18.85 -7.79 -28.16
C GLU A 149 18.78 -9.04 -29.05
N GLY A 150 18.01 -8.98 -30.13
CA GLY A 150 17.90 -10.10 -31.06
C GLY A 150 19.30 -10.51 -31.51
N GLU A 151 19.61 -11.80 -31.39
CA GLU A 151 20.94 -12.41 -31.67
C GLU A 151 21.52 -12.08 -33.07
N ASN A 152 20.73 -11.44 -33.94
CA ASN A 152 21.02 -11.15 -35.34
C ASN A 152 21.20 -9.66 -35.69
N GLY A 153 21.30 -8.77 -34.69
CA GLY A 153 21.57 -7.34 -34.91
C GLY A 153 20.34 -6.49 -35.26
N TYR A 154 19.15 -6.92 -34.83
CA TYR A 154 17.91 -6.16 -34.91
C TYR A 154 17.24 -6.09 -33.54
N LYS A 155 16.60 -4.95 -33.23
CA LYS A 155 15.66 -4.81 -32.11
C LYS A 155 14.25 -4.81 -32.69
N ILE A 156 13.38 -5.66 -32.18
CA ILE A 156 12.05 -5.92 -32.75
C ILE A 156 11.03 -5.85 -31.62
N THR A 157 10.00 -5.02 -31.80
CA THR A 157 8.85 -4.92 -30.90
C THR A 157 7.59 -5.21 -31.70
N VAL A 158 6.68 -6.04 -31.17
CA VAL A 158 5.42 -6.37 -31.83
C VAL A 158 4.27 -5.93 -30.94
N ALA A 159 3.34 -5.18 -31.52
CA ALA A 159 2.08 -4.80 -30.89
C ALA A 159 0.91 -5.26 -31.75
N PHE A 160 -0.21 -5.58 -31.10
CA PHE A 160 -1.48 -5.89 -31.77
C PHE A 160 -2.47 -4.76 -31.54
N ASN A 161 -3.40 -4.59 -32.46
CA ASN A 161 -4.53 -3.68 -32.28
C ASN A 161 -5.62 -4.19 -31.29
N MET A 162 -5.41 -5.37 -30.68
CA MET A 162 -6.31 -6.00 -29.72
C MET A 162 -5.55 -6.92 -28.76
N ASN A 163 -6.04 -7.07 -27.54
CA ASN A 163 -5.40 -7.87 -26.47
C ASN A 163 -5.86 -9.34 -26.45
N SER A 164 -6.84 -9.70 -27.27
CA SER A 164 -7.33 -11.08 -27.46
C SER A 164 -8.04 -11.20 -28.80
N LEU A 165 -8.13 -12.42 -29.34
CA LEU A 165 -8.78 -12.66 -30.63
C LEU A 165 -10.29 -12.37 -30.56
N GLN A 166 -10.78 -11.58 -31.50
CA GLN A 166 -12.19 -11.22 -31.61
C GLN A 166 -12.76 -11.68 -32.97
N PRO A 167 -13.86 -12.46 -32.99
CA PRO A 167 -14.48 -12.92 -34.24
C PRO A 167 -14.84 -11.77 -35.17
N ASP A 168 -14.68 -11.99 -36.47
CA ASP A 168 -15.01 -11.04 -37.55
C ASP A 168 -14.29 -9.67 -37.47
N ARG A 169 -13.35 -9.46 -36.53
CA ARG A 169 -12.56 -8.24 -36.41
C ARG A 169 -11.31 -8.29 -37.28
N LEU A 170 -10.86 -7.12 -37.74
CA LEU A 170 -9.55 -6.99 -38.38
C LEU A 170 -8.49 -7.06 -37.28
N LEU A 171 -7.68 -8.12 -37.30
CA LEU A 171 -6.46 -8.18 -36.52
C LEU A 171 -5.34 -7.54 -37.34
N GLU A 172 -4.61 -6.64 -36.71
CA GLU A 172 -3.42 -6.00 -37.28
C GLU A 172 -2.30 -6.09 -36.24
N ALA A 173 -1.16 -6.63 -36.66
CA ALA A 173 0.07 -6.61 -35.90
C ALA A 173 1.02 -5.58 -36.51
N GLN A 174 1.59 -4.74 -35.66
CA GLN A 174 2.64 -3.80 -35.98
C GLN A 174 3.96 -4.35 -35.43
N ALA A 175 4.88 -4.68 -36.32
CA ALA A 175 6.27 -4.96 -35.97
C ALA A 175 7.10 -3.69 -36.16
N VAL A 176 7.64 -3.14 -35.09
CA VAL A 176 8.65 -2.07 -35.13
C VAL A 176 10.02 -2.73 -35.13
N VAL A 177 10.82 -2.46 -36.16
CA VAL A 177 12.12 -3.08 -36.34
C VAL A 177 13.20 -2.01 -36.47
N LYS A 178 14.18 -2.06 -35.58
CA LYS A 178 15.40 -1.26 -35.62
C LYS A 178 16.58 -2.12 -36.04
N ASN A 179 17.23 -1.77 -37.14
CA ASN A 179 18.43 -2.45 -37.61
C ASN A 179 19.66 -1.90 -36.87
N LEU A 180 20.22 -2.65 -35.92
CA LEU A 180 21.40 -2.26 -35.13
C LEU A 180 22.72 -2.60 -35.84
N GLY A 181 22.66 -3.26 -36.99
CA GLY A 181 23.82 -3.76 -37.72
C GLY A 181 23.67 -5.16 -38.26
N GLY A 182 22.44 -5.66 -38.39
CA GLY A 182 22.14 -6.91 -39.05
C GLY A 182 22.59 -6.92 -40.51
N SER A 183 22.71 -8.13 -41.06
CA SER A 183 23.33 -8.36 -42.37
C SER A 183 22.38 -8.11 -43.56
N TYR A 184 21.11 -7.81 -43.29
CA TYR A 184 20.06 -7.68 -44.29
C TYR A 184 19.40 -6.31 -44.19
N ASP A 185 19.38 -5.58 -45.30
CA ASP A 185 18.62 -4.34 -45.37
C ASP A 185 17.13 -4.62 -45.63
N LYS A 186 16.75 -5.85 -46.02
CA LYS A 186 15.35 -6.24 -46.32
C LYS A 186 14.77 -7.10 -45.23
N VAL A 187 13.72 -6.60 -44.59
CA VAL A 187 13.06 -7.24 -43.45
C VAL A 187 11.58 -7.39 -43.74
N MET A 188 11.01 -8.53 -43.38
CA MET A 188 9.61 -8.89 -43.56
C MET A 188 8.97 -9.26 -42.22
N ALA A 189 7.81 -8.67 -41.92
CA ALA A 189 6.94 -9.10 -40.82
C ALA A 189 5.83 -10.01 -41.37
N ILE A 190 5.66 -11.17 -40.76
CA ILE A 190 4.69 -12.21 -41.12
C ILE A 190 3.74 -12.39 -39.95
N VAL A 191 2.45 -12.36 -40.23
CA VAL A 191 1.36 -12.64 -39.28
C VAL A 191 0.63 -13.87 -39.78
N ALA A 192 0.57 -14.93 -38.98
CA ALA A 192 -0.04 -16.19 -39.37
C ALA A 192 -1.07 -16.66 -38.33
N LEU A 193 -2.23 -17.09 -38.83
CA LEU A 193 -3.32 -17.68 -38.04
C LEU A 193 -3.22 -19.19 -38.07
N TYR A 194 -3.28 -19.81 -36.90
CA TYR A 194 -3.30 -21.26 -36.71
C TYR A 194 -4.63 -21.67 -36.07
N ASP A 195 -5.21 -22.77 -36.55
CA ASP A 195 -6.36 -23.39 -35.90
C ASP A 195 -5.94 -24.22 -34.67
N GLY A 196 -6.92 -24.80 -33.97
CA GLY A 196 -6.69 -25.62 -32.78
C GLY A 196 -5.87 -26.90 -33.01
N ASN A 197 -5.62 -27.29 -34.26
CA ASN A 197 -4.76 -28.43 -34.63
C ASN A 197 -3.36 -27.98 -35.07
N GLU A 198 -2.98 -26.73 -34.80
CA GLU A 198 -1.74 -26.10 -35.26
C GLU A 198 -1.59 -26.05 -36.78
N LYS A 199 -2.70 -26.14 -37.53
CA LYS A 199 -2.66 -25.94 -38.98
C LYS A 199 -2.75 -24.44 -39.28
N MET A 200 -1.82 -23.93 -40.07
CA MET A 200 -1.90 -22.57 -40.59
C MET A 200 -3.12 -22.47 -41.53
N VAL A 201 -4.01 -21.52 -41.23
CA VAL A 201 -5.26 -21.28 -41.98
C VAL A 201 -5.30 -19.91 -42.64
N ASN A 202 -4.47 -18.96 -42.20
CA ASN A 202 -4.33 -17.66 -42.85
C ASN A 202 -2.92 -17.09 -42.62
N ILE A 203 -2.46 -16.25 -43.53
CA ILE A 203 -1.16 -15.57 -43.45
C ILE A 203 -1.23 -14.22 -44.17
N SER A 204 -0.57 -13.21 -43.59
CA SER A 204 -0.32 -11.91 -44.20
C SER A 204 1.12 -11.52 -43.91
N TYR A 205 1.75 -10.77 -44.81
CA TYR A 205 3.10 -10.26 -44.57
C TYR A 205 3.29 -8.89 -45.22
N THR A 206 4.27 -8.15 -44.69
CA THR A 206 4.73 -6.85 -45.21
C THR A 206 6.24 -6.81 -45.11
N ALA A 207 6.91 -6.36 -46.16
CA ALA A 207 8.37 -6.21 -46.19
C ALA A 207 8.78 -4.76 -46.43
N LYS A 208 9.92 -4.35 -45.87
CA LYS A 208 10.53 -3.03 -46.03
C LYS A 208 12.05 -3.11 -46.07
N ASP A 209 12.63 -2.11 -46.73
CA ASP A 209 14.06 -1.82 -46.64
C ASP A 209 14.32 -1.00 -45.37
N ILE A 210 15.13 -1.54 -44.45
CA ILE A 210 15.52 -0.95 -43.17
C ILE A 210 17.05 -0.87 -43.13
N ALA A 211 17.57 0.27 -43.56
CA ALA A 211 19.00 0.52 -43.55
C ALA A 211 19.59 0.39 -42.14
N LYS A 212 20.87 0.03 -42.05
CA LYS A 212 21.60 0.00 -40.77
C LYS A 212 21.47 1.32 -39.99
N GLY A 213 21.06 1.22 -38.72
CA GLY A 213 20.79 2.32 -37.82
C GLY A 213 19.36 2.88 -37.92
N ALA A 214 18.58 2.51 -38.93
CA ALA A 214 17.21 2.95 -39.12
C ALA A 214 16.22 2.09 -38.32
N GLU A 215 15.04 2.66 -38.10
CA GLU A 215 13.90 2.02 -37.44
C GLU A 215 12.65 2.23 -38.31
N GLU A 216 11.93 1.15 -38.57
CA GLU A 216 10.76 1.15 -39.45
C GLU A 216 9.64 0.28 -38.86
N SER A 217 8.39 0.66 -39.15
CA SER A 217 7.22 -0.14 -38.79
C SER A 217 6.70 -0.92 -39.99
N LEU A 218 6.42 -2.21 -39.78
CA LEU A 218 5.78 -3.12 -40.73
C LEU A 218 4.44 -3.55 -40.14
N ASN A 219 3.35 -3.24 -40.84
CA ASN A 219 2.01 -3.63 -40.42
C ASN A 219 1.51 -4.76 -41.32
N ALA A 220 0.99 -5.83 -40.72
CA ALA A 220 0.36 -6.93 -41.44
C ALA A 220 -0.82 -7.46 -40.63
N GLY A 221 -1.82 -8.02 -41.32
CA GLY A 221 -3.06 -8.39 -40.65
C GLY A 221 -4.11 -8.94 -41.59
N PHE A 222 -5.16 -9.50 -41.00
CA PHE A 222 -6.29 -10.06 -41.73
C PHE A 222 -7.55 -10.02 -40.87
N ARG A 223 -8.71 -10.08 -41.52
CA ARG A 223 -9.98 -10.27 -40.82
C ARG A 223 -10.03 -11.69 -40.24
N LEU A 224 -10.31 -11.79 -38.96
CA LEU A 224 -10.48 -13.06 -38.26
C LEU A 224 -11.78 -13.75 -38.71
N PRO A 225 -11.81 -15.10 -38.78
CA PRO A 225 -13.03 -15.85 -39.02
C PRO A 225 -14.08 -15.62 -37.91
N SER A 226 -15.31 -16.04 -38.18
CA SER A 226 -16.40 -16.00 -37.19
C SER A 226 -16.25 -17.06 -36.09
N ASP A 227 -15.56 -18.17 -36.38
CA ASP A 227 -15.14 -19.18 -35.39
C ASP A 227 -13.62 -19.16 -35.24
N ILE A 228 -13.17 -18.82 -34.04
CA ILE A 228 -11.76 -18.72 -33.64
C ILE A 228 -11.48 -19.61 -32.43
N THR A 229 -12.34 -20.59 -32.17
CA THR A 229 -12.19 -21.48 -31.01
C THR A 229 -10.84 -22.20 -31.08
N ASN A 230 -9.97 -21.96 -30.10
CA ASN A 230 -8.59 -22.46 -30.02
C ASN A 230 -7.64 -21.95 -31.11
N TYR A 231 -7.96 -20.82 -31.76
CA TYR A 231 -7.07 -20.23 -32.75
C TYR A 231 -5.93 -19.49 -32.04
N LYS A 232 -4.79 -19.37 -32.73
CA LYS A 232 -3.63 -18.60 -32.27
C LYS A 232 -3.07 -17.80 -33.42
N VAL A 233 -2.64 -16.58 -33.14
CA VAL A 233 -1.86 -15.78 -34.09
C VAL A 233 -0.40 -15.81 -33.68
N ARG A 234 0.49 -16.04 -34.65
CA ARG A 234 1.94 -15.99 -34.49
C ARG A 234 2.50 -14.88 -35.38
N VAL A 235 3.37 -14.05 -34.82
CA VAL A 235 4.11 -13.03 -35.57
C VAL A 235 5.58 -13.40 -35.64
N PHE A 236 6.13 -13.28 -36.84
CA PHE A 236 7.53 -13.55 -37.15
C PHE A 236 8.12 -12.36 -37.89
N VAL A 237 9.38 -12.05 -37.64
CA VAL A 237 10.14 -11.10 -38.46
C VAL A 237 11.31 -11.85 -39.09
N TRP A 238 11.39 -11.86 -40.42
CA TRP A 238 12.34 -12.63 -41.24
C TRP A 238 13.15 -11.71 -42.15
N ASP A 239 14.29 -12.19 -42.66
CA ASP A 239 14.99 -11.55 -43.78
C ASP A 239 14.28 -11.86 -45.12
N GLY A 240 14.32 -10.91 -46.05
CA GLY A 240 13.87 -11.09 -47.43
C GLY A 240 12.72 -10.19 -47.86
N GLU A 241 12.38 -10.25 -49.15
CA GLU A 241 11.30 -9.46 -49.78
C GLU A 241 9.97 -10.22 -49.86
N SER A 242 10.04 -11.54 -49.82
CA SER A 242 8.92 -12.44 -50.04
C SER A 242 9.10 -13.76 -49.28
N LEU A 243 8.02 -14.52 -49.12
CA LEU A 243 8.07 -15.88 -48.57
C LEU A 243 8.80 -16.87 -49.48
N GLU A 244 8.95 -16.57 -50.78
CA GLU A 244 9.62 -17.45 -51.75
C GLU A 244 11.14 -17.28 -51.73
N ASP A 245 11.62 -16.08 -51.37
CA ASP A 245 13.04 -15.70 -51.38
C ASP A 245 13.69 -15.73 -49.97
N SER A 246 12.90 -16.01 -48.93
CA SER A 246 13.40 -16.01 -47.54
C SER A 246 14.12 -17.31 -47.19
N ASN A 247 15.18 -17.20 -46.39
CA ASN A 247 15.92 -18.35 -45.87
C ASN A 247 15.17 -19.10 -44.75
N MET A 248 13.93 -18.70 -44.43
CA MET A 248 13.10 -19.22 -43.35
C MET A 248 13.78 -19.21 -41.96
N MET A 249 14.74 -18.31 -41.76
CA MET A 249 15.39 -18.10 -40.48
C MET A 249 14.73 -16.92 -39.74
N PRO A 250 14.11 -17.15 -38.57
CA PRO A 250 13.47 -16.07 -37.83
C PRO A 250 14.50 -15.12 -37.22
N LEU A 251 14.32 -13.81 -37.42
CA LEU A 251 15.07 -12.74 -36.76
C LEU A 251 14.52 -12.42 -35.37
N SER A 252 13.33 -12.91 -35.02
CA SER A 252 12.67 -12.71 -33.73
C SER A 252 12.21 -14.03 -33.10
N ARG A 253 12.02 -14.03 -31.77
CA ARG A 253 11.14 -15.00 -31.11
C ARG A 253 9.70 -14.84 -31.63
N VAL A 254 8.92 -15.90 -31.52
CA VAL A 254 7.53 -15.92 -31.98
C VAL A 254 6.64 -15.26 -30.94
N VAL A 255 5.99 -14.15 -31.31
CA VAL A 255 4.99 -13.49 -30.46
C VAL A 255 3.63 -14.13 -30.72
N ILE A 256 2.93 -14.53 -29.66
CA ILE A 256 1.66 -15.28 -29.74
C ILE A 256 0.52 -14.47 -29.14
N LEU A 257 -0.56 -14.29 -29.89
CA LEU A 257 -1.84 -13.80 -29.40
C LEU A 257 -2.88 -14.93 -29.41
N GLN A 258 -3.68 -15.04 -28.35
CA GLN A 258 -4.67 -16.10 -28.13
C GLN A 258 -6.06 -15.51 -27.87
#